data_AF-A0A9P3CLW0-F1
#
_entry.id   AF-A0A9P3CLW0-F1
#
_cell.length_a   1.000
_cell.length_b   1.000
_cell.length_c   1.000
_cell.angle_alpha   90.00
_cell.angle_beta   90.00
_cell.angle_gamma   90.00
#
_symmetry.space_group_name_H-M   'P 1'
#
loop_
_entity.id
_entity.type
_entity.pdbx_description
1 polymer ?
#
loop_
_entity_poly.entity_id
_entity_poly.type
_entity_poly.pdbx_seq_one_letter_code
_entity_poly.pdbx_strand_id
1 'polypeptide(L)'
;MDTLKRAEAELAARRANLQRLELEAAEERAAIALLEQLRIRTLPNRLDTLPQELRDQIWGYCVAPGKVFLSKSRVAYDARFDDLYEYEKPHWPLLAVSRTVGQEAAKVLFEQNQIIWSYSISRCLRLVDYETCDANCIQLHTFARKYLRSASMTFDVRAPARGDALESVPCMRADASTRRAPWSSLSVRAHKSKAHKHAYRRTYDEVQDLLANLLEDCKDLKALELDFTNCYCPAGCCRIMYTVMDMFIDGGWRWPARVKILGTKNNRERSVIMESLGRKPENPGQNTVVFEKFVVGREMQDPYYSRSPFWRYLTEEDLDVELGREEMKVERVWTPEEVGEF
;
A
#
# COMPACT_ATOMS: atom_id res chain seq x y z
N MET A 1 13.90 -91.59 4.06
CA MET A 1 14.65 -90.32 3.96
C MET A 1 14.12 -89.41 2.85
N ASP A 2 13.79 -89.93 1.67
CA ASP A 2 13.28 -89.10 0.56
C ASP A 2 11.91 -88.45 0.78
N THR A 3 11.01 -89.10 1.52
CA THR A 3 9.68 -88.54 1.85
C THR A 3 9.78 -87.33 2.78
N LEU A 4 10.70 -87.36 3.75
CA LEU A 4 10.92 -86.27 4.69
C LEU A 4 11.52 -85.04 3.99
N LYS A 5 12.52 -85.25 3.11
CA LYS A 5 13.11 -84.18 2.29
C LYS A 5 12.09 -83.54 1.35
N ARG A 6 11.17 -84.32 0.76
CA ARG A 6 10.08 -83.78 -0.07
C ARG A 6 9.09 -82.94 0.75
N ALA A 7 8.71 -83.41 1.94
CA ALA A 7 7.83 -82.66 2.84
C ALA A 7 8.47 -81.36 3.33
N GLU A 8 9.77 -81.37 3.64
CA GLU A 8 10.53 -80.16 4.02
C GLU A 8 10.60 -79.16 2.86
N ALA A 9 10.85 -79.64 1.64
CA ALA A 9 10.87 -78.79 0.44
C ALA A 9 9.49 -78.18 0.14
N GLU A 10 8.41 -78.96 0.28
CA GLU A 10 7.04 -78.46 0.11
C GLU A 10 6.67 -77.42 1.17
N LEU A 11 7.06 -77.66 2.43
CA LEU A 11 6.82 -76.72 3.53
C LEU A 11 7.60 -75.41 3.35
N ALA A 12 8.85 -75.48 2.87
CA ALA A 12 9.64 -74.31 2.52
C ALA A 12 9.01 -73.51 1.36
N ALA A 13 8.53 -74.19 0.32
CA ALA A 13 7.84 -73.56 -0.81
C ALA A 13 6.54 -72.86 -0.38
N ARG A 14 5.74 -73.49 0.50
CA ARG A 14 4.53 -72.88 1.06
C ARG A 14 4.84 -71.64 1.91
N ARG A 15 5.90 -71.66 2.73
CA ARG A 15 6.34 -70.48 3.50
C ARG A 15 6.80 -69.33 2.61
N ALA A 16 7.59 -69.61 1.57
CA ALA A 16 8.03 -68.60 0.61
C ALA A 16 6.84 -67.97 -0.14
N ASN A 17 5.85 -68.79 -0.54
CA ASN A 17 4.63 -68.29 -1.17
C ASN A 17 3.82 -67.39 -0.22
N LEU A 18 3.71 -67.78 1.06
CA LEU A 18 3.01 -66.97 2.07
C LEU A 18 3.70 -65.63 2.30
N GLN A 19 5.03 -65.59 2.39
CA GLN A 19 5.80 -64.35 2.50
C GLN A 19 5.62 -63.43 1.29
N ARG A 20 5.56 -63.98 0.07
CA ARG A 20 5.29 -63.19 -1.14
C ARG A 20 3.89 -62.57 -1.09
N LEU A 21 2.88 -63.35 -0.71
CA LEU A 21 1.50 -62.86 -0.58
C LEU A 21 1.37 -61.78 0.51
N GLU A 22 2.12 -61.91 1.62
CA GLU A 22 2.17 -60.88 2.66
C GLU A 22 2.78 -59.57 2.16
N LEU A 23 3.82 -59.65 1.32
CA LEU A 23 4.44 -58.47 0.69
C LEU A 23 3.46 -57.80 -0.31
N GLU A 24 2.86 -58.57 -1.22
CA GLU A 24 1.85 -58.06 -2.16
C GLU A 24 0.67 -57.41 -1.41
N ALA A 25 0.17 -58.04 -0.34
CA ALA A 25 -0.89 -57.48 0.48
C ALA A 25 -0.47 -56.21 1.25
N ALA A 26 0.83 -56.03 1.54
CA ALA A 26 1.34 -54.81 2.15
C ALA A 26 1.44 -53.67 1.12
N GLU A 27 1.89 -53.97 -0.11
CA GLU A 27 1.94 -53.03 -1.23
C GLU A 27 0.54 -52.52 -1.60
N GLU A 28 -0.45 -53.42 -1.71
CA GLU A 28 -1.84 -53.06 -1.99
C GLU A 28 -2.44 -52.19 -0.87
N ARG A 29 -2.15 -52.50 0.40
CA ARG A 29 -2.58 -51.66 1.53
C ARG A 29 -1.95 -50.27 1.48
N ALA A 30 -0.67 -50.15 1.09
CA ALA A 30 -0.02 -48.86 0.92
C ALA A 30 -0.63 -48.06 -0.25
N ALA A 31 -0.96 -48.72 -1.36
CA ALA A 31 -1.63 -48.11 -2.50
C ALA A 31 -3.04 -47.59 -2.14
N ILE A 32 -3.83 -48.39 -1.42
CA ILE A 32 -5.15 -47.98 -0.91
C ILE A 32 -5.01 -46.78 0.02
N ALA A 33 -4.07 -46.80 0.97
CA ALA A 33 -3.85 -45.67 1.87
C ALA A 33 -3.48 -44.38 1.12
N LEU A 34 -2.68 -44.48 0.06
CA LEU A 34 -2.33 -43.35 -0.80
C LEU A 34 -3.54 -42.83 -1.58
N LEU A 35 -4.38 -43.72 -2.12
CA LEU A 35 -5.62 -43.35 -2.79
C LEU A 35 -6.63 -42.69 -1.83
N GLU A 36 -6.73 -43.17 -0.59
CA GLU A 36 -7.56 -42.55 0.44
C GLU A 36 -7.06 -41.15 0.81
N GLN A 37 -5.74 -40.96 0.95
CA GLN A 37 -5.15 -39.64 1.15
C GLN A 37 -5.43 -38.69 -0.01
N LEU A 38 -5.32 -39.18 -1.25
CA LEU A 38 -5.67 -38.39 -2.43
C LEU A 38 -7.16 -38.06 -2.46
N ARG A 39 -8.03 -39.02 -2.09
CA ARG A 39 -9.48 -38.83 -2.04
C ARG A 39 -9.90 -37.78 -1.02
N ILE A 40 -9.29 -37.81 0.18
CA ILE A 40 -9.50 -36.80 1.23
C ILE A 40 -9.07 -35.41 0.73
N ARG A 41 -7.98 -35.32 -0.03
CA ARG A 41 -7.52 -34.05 -0.65
C ARG A 41 -8.45 -33.56 -1.76
N THR A 42 -9.18 -34.44 -2.43
CA THR A 42 -10.14 -34.09 -3.51
C THR A 42 -11.56 -33.87 -3.05
N LEU A 43 -11.88 -34.02 -1.75
CA LEU A 43 -13.21 -33.70 -1.27
C LEU A 43 -13.50 -32.21 -1.60
N PRO A 44 -14.61 -31.92 -2.31
CA PRO A 44 -14.90 -30.56 -2.72
C PRO A 44 -14.94 -29.67 -1.48
N ASN A 45 -14.20 -28.57 -1.53
CA ASN A 45 -14.21 -27.59 -0.46
C ASN A 45 -15.66 -27.15 -0.28
N ARG A 46 -16.23 -27.34 0.92
CA ARG A 46 -17.64 -26.99 1.18
C ARG A 46 -17.92 -25.51 0.89
N LEU A 47 -16.91 -24.65 0.97
CA LEU A 47 -17.01 -23.25 0.56
C LEU A 47 -17.41 -23.09 -0.91
N ASP A 48 -16.87 -23.93 -1.80
CA ASP A 48 -17.16 -23.86 -3.24
C ASP A 48 -18.62 -24.25 -3.56
N THR A 49 -19.26 -25.01 -2.66
CA THR A 49 -20.67 -25.39 -2.78
C THR A 49 -21.65 -24.30 -2.32
N LEU A 50 -21.16 -23.27 -1.62
CA LEU A 50 -22.00 -22.16 -1.19
C LEU A 50 -22.34 -21.23 -2.38
N PRO A 51 -23.51 -20.58 -2.38
CA PRO A 51 -23.78 -19.46 -3.28
C PRO A 51 -22.73 -18.35 -3.17
N GLN A 52 -22.46 -17.64 -4.27
CA GLN A 52 -21.46 -16.57 -4.31
C GLN A 52 -21.76 -15.48 -3.29
N GLU A 53 -23.03 -15.17 -3.06
CA GLU A 53 -23.47 -14.13 -2.14
C GLU A 53 -23.09 -14.47 -0.70
N LEU A 54 -23.21 -15.75 -0.31
CA LEU A 54 -22.79 -16.20 1.02
C LEU A 54 -21.26 -16.22 1.14
N ARG A 55 -20.54 -16.59 0.07
CA ARG A 55 -19.08 -16.49 0.05
C ARG A 55 -18.62 -15.05 0.22
N ASP A 56 -19.19 -14.12 -0.53
CA ASP A 56 -18.88 -12.69 -0.44
C ASP A 56 -19.17 -12.13 0.97
N GLN A 57 -20.24 -12.60 1.63
CA GLN A 57 -20.51 -12.25 3.03
C GLN A 57 -19.43 -12.81 3.97
N ILE A 58 -19.05 -14.09 3.82
CA ILE A 58 -17.97 -14.70 4.61
C ILE A 58 -16.67 -13.92 4.41
N TRP A 59 -16.32 -13.58 3.17
CA TRP A 59 -15.16 -12.76 2.85
C TRP A 59 -15.27 -11.37 3.45
N GLY A 60 -16.45 -10.74 3.42
CA GLY A 60 -16.69 -9.46 4.08
C GLY A 60 -16.32 -9.50 5.57
N TYR A 61 -16.79 -10.51 6.30
CA TYR A 61 -16.43 -10.68 7.71
C TYR A 61 -14.93 -10.96 7.93
N CYS A 62 -14.26 -11.67 7.02
CA CYS A 62 -12.88 -12.07 7.23
C CYS A 62 -11.83 -11.06 6.74
N VAL A 63 -12.13 -10.28 5.71
CA VAL A 63 -11.14 -9.40 5.05
C VAL A 63 -11.62 -7.97 4.85
N ALA A 64 -12.84 -7.61 5.29
CA ALA A 64 -13.36 -6.24 5.19
C ALA A 64 -13.60 -5.55 6.54
N PRO A 65 -12.54 -5.29 7.34
CA PRO A 65 -12.67 -4.51 8.58
C PRO A 65 -13.04 -3.03 8.35
N GLY A 66 -13.01 -2.54 7.11
CA GLY A 66 -13.30 -1.15 6.73
C GLY A 66 -12.03 -0.35 6.46
N LYS A 67 -11.04 -0.40 7.36
CA LYS A 67 -9.70 0.17 7.15
C LYS A 67 -8.64 -0.90 7.24
N VAL A 68 -7.73 -0.93 6.26
CA VAL A 68 -6.61 -1.87 6.24
C VAL A 68 -5.30 -1.10 6.30
N PHE A 69 -4.65 -1.22 7.45
CA PHE A 69 -3.35 -0.62 7.69
C PHE A 69 -2.24 -1.54 7.21
N LEU A 70 -1.45 -1.07 6.26
CA LEU A 70 -0.34 -1.85 5.71
C LEU A 70 0.88 -1.88 6.65
N SER A 71 0.93 -0.96 7.61
CA SER A 71 1.92 -0.97 8.70
C SER A 71 1.42 -1.83 9.87
N LYS A 72 2.33 -2.63 10.46
CA LYS A 72 2.04 -3.44 11.66
C LYS A 72 1.97 -2.62 12.94
N SER A 73 2.54 -1.42 12.92
CA SER A 73 2.73 -0.55 14.07
C SER A 73 2.14 0.81 13.79
N ARG A 74 1.65 1.45 14.85
CA ARG A 74 1.24 2.85 14.79
C ARG A 74 2.40 3.69 14.27
N VAL A 75 2.14 4.44 13.21
CA VAL A 75 3.10 5.39 12.67
C VAL A 75 2.98 6.65 13.51
N ALA A 76 4.07 7.04 14.15
CA ALA A 76 4.10 8.25 14.95
C ALA A 76 3.67 9.44 14.09
N TYR A 77 2.93 10.38 14.69
CA TYR A 77 2.45 11.61 14.06
C TYR A 77 1.38 11.46 12.96
N ASP A 78 0.97 10.24 12.59
CA ASP A 78 -0.06 10.03 11.57
C ASP A 78 -1.43 9.82 12.23
N ALA A 79 -2.26 10.87 12.22
CA ALA A 79 -3.57 10.87 12.86
C ALA A 79 -4.52 9.81 12.29
N ARG A 80 -4.26 9.32 11.07
CA ARG A 80 -5.05 8.25 10.45
C ARG A 80 -4.89 6.92 11.18
N PHE A 81 -3.85 6.77 12.00
CA PHE A 81 -3.58 5.61 12.84
C PHE A 81 -4.09 5.77 14.28
N ASP A 82 -4.80 6.85 14.61
CA ASP A 82 -5.33 7.06 15.98
C ASP A 82 -6.36 5.99 16.36
N ASP A 83 -7.12 5.50 15.37
CA ASP A 83 -8.12 4.44 15.49
C ASP A 83 -7.59 3.06 15.07
N LEU A 84 -6.28 2.90 14.85
CA LEU A 84 -5.66 1.63 14.39
C LEU A 84 -6.14 0.40 15.18
N TYR A 85 -6.32 0.55 16.50
CA TYR A 85 -6.69 -0.54 17.40
C TYR A 85 -8.19 -0.84 17.41
N GLU A 86 -9.02 0.03 16.82
CA GLU A 86 -10.46 -0.17 16.68
C GLU A 86 -10.79 -1.08 15.49
N TYR A 87 -9.86 -1.22 14.55
CA TYR A 87 -10.03 -2.06 13.35
C TYR A 87 -9.40 -3.44 13.52
N GLU A 88 -10.16 -4.47 13.18
CA GLU A 88 -9.65 -5.83 13.08
C GLU A 88 -8.64 -5.96 11.91
N LYS A 89 -7.71 -6.90 12.04
CA LYS A 89 -6.76 -7.19 10.96
C LYS A 89 -7.42 -8.14 9.96
N PRO A 90 -7.28 -7.90 8.65
CA PRO A 90 -7.72 -8.88 7.66
C PRO A 90 -7.08 -10.24 7.92
N HIS A 91 -7.85 -11.30 7.71
CA HIS A 91 -7.37 -12.68 7.77
C HIS A 91 -6.52 -13.01 6.54
N TRP A 92 -5.30 -12.44 6.47
CA TRP A 92 -4.34 -12.62 5.38
C TRP A 92 -4.10 -14.08 4.94
N PRO A 93 -4.08 -15.09 5.83
CA PRO A 93 -3.91 -16.48 5.42
C PRO A 93 -4.98 -16.98 4.44
N LEU A 94 -6.18 -16.39 4.42
CA LEU A 94 -7.23 -16.75 3.46
C LEU A 94 -6.81 -16.51 2.01
N LEU A 95 -5.99 -15.49 1.78
CA LEU A 95 -5.46 -15.23 0.45
C LEU A 95 -4.64 -16.43 -0.04
N ALA A 96 -3.93 -17.13 0.84
CA ALA A 96 -3.03 -18.24 0.49
C ALA A 96 -3.68 -19.64 0.45
N VAL A 97 -4.99 -19.78 0.74
CA VAL A 97 -5.64 -21.10 0.86
C VAL A 97 -5.72 -21.83 -0.48
N SER A 98 -6.36 -21.20 -1.47
CA SER A 98 -6.47 -21.70 -2.82
C SER A 98 -6.55 -20.53 -3.79
N ARG A 99 -6.28 -20.75 -5.08
CA ARG A 99 -6.34 -19.69 -6.09
C ARG A 99 -7.72 -19.05 -6.15
N THR A 100 -8.78 -19.84 -6.11
CA THR A 100 -10.17 -19.36 -6.17
C THR A 100 -10.54 -18.56 -4.92
N VAL A 101 -10.30 -19.12 -3.72
CA VAL A 101 -10.58 -18.44 -2.45
C VAL A 101 -9.78 -17.15 -2.34
N GLY A 102 -8.50 -17.20 -2.72
CA GLY A 102 -7.63 -16.02 -2.71
C GLY A 102 -8.11 -14.93 -3.67
N GLN A 103 -8.59 -15.28 -4.86
CA GLN A 103 -9.15 -14.34 -5.83
C GLN A 103 -10.43 -13.66 -5.31
N GLU A 104 -11.37 -14.44 -4.78
CA GLU A 104 -12.63 -13.91 -4.25
C GLU A 104 -12.39 -13.04 -3.01
N ALA A 105 -11.58 -13.50 -2.06
CA ALA A 105 -11.24 -12.75 -0.87
C ALA A 105 -10.45 -11.48 -1.22
N ALA A 106 -9.49 -11.53 -2.14
CA ALA A 106 -8.75 -10.33 -2.56
C ALA A 106 -9.67 -9.28 -3.20
N LYS A 107 -10.65 -9.68 -4.01
CA LYS A 107 -11.66 -8.76 -4.55
C LYS A 107 -12.36 -8.02 -3.41
N VAL A 108 -12.90 -8.73 -2.43
CA VAL A 108 -13.63 -8.13 -1.30
C VAL A 108 -12.72 -7.23 -0.46
N LEU A 109 -11.49 -7.67 -0.20
CA LEU A 109 -10.47 -6.89 0.51
C LEU A 109 -10.23 -5.52 -0.14
N PHE A 110 -10.00 -5.45 -1.45
CA PHE A 110 -9.70 -4.18 -2.10
C PHE A 110 -10.94 -3.34 -2.42
N GLU A 111 -12.10 -3.99 -2.59
CA GLU A 111 -13.34 -3.32 -2.98
C GLU A 111 -14.04 -2.64 -1.81
N GLN A 112 -14.03 -3.26 -0.62
CA GLN A 112 -14.82 -2.81 0.53
C GLN A 112 -14.00 -2.03 1.58
N ASN A 113 -12.68 -2.04 1.49
CA ASN A 113 -11.83 -1.35 2.45
C ASN A 113 -11.20 -0.07 1.89
N GLN A 114 -10.92 0.86 2.79
CA GLN A 114 -9.92 1.89 2.57
C GLN A 114 -8.53 1.33 2.94
N ILE A 115 -7.64 1.27 1.96
CA ILE A 115 -6.26 0.86 2.19
C ILE A 115 -5.44 2.06 2.64
N ILE A 116 -4.80 1.96 3.80
CA ILE A 116 -4.02 3.04 4.42
C ILE A 116 -2.53 2.81 4.15
N TRP A 117 -1.97 3.60 3.24
CA TRP A 117 -0.53 3.69 2.99
C TRP A 117 0.10 4.68 3.95
N SER A 118 0.96 4.18 4.83
CA SER A 118 1.91 5.03 5.53
C SER A 118 3.10 5.34 4.63
N TYR A 119 3.75 6.47 4.89
CA TYR A 119 5.00 6.87 4.22
C TYR A 119 6.12 5.82 4.28
N SER A 120 6.11 4.93 5.30
CA SER A 120 7.28 4.13 5.68
C SER A 120 7.51 2.87 4.85
N ILE A 121 6.64 2.58 3.88
CA ILE A 121 6.60 1.25 3.26
C ILE A 121 7.01 1.33 1.80
N SER A 122 8.32 1.44 1.60
CA SER A 122 8.99 1.12 0.32
C SER A 122 8.66 -0.27 -0.23
N ARG A 123 8.09 -1.16 0.60
CA ARG A 123 7.56 -2.48 0.19
C ARG A 123 6.12 -2.43 -0.32
N CYS A 124 5.37 -1.34 -0.13
CA CYS A 124 3.99 -1.21 -0.59
C CYS A 124 3.89 -0.73 -2.02
N LEU A 125 4.97 -0.19 -2.60
CA LEU A 125 5.09 -0.13 -4.06
C LEU A 125 4.83 -1.52 -4.65
N ARG A 126 5.21 -2.63 -4.00
CA ARG A 126 4.90 -3.99 -4.48
C ARG A 126 3.41 -4.36 -4.51
N LEU A 127 2.54 -3.58 -3.88
CA LEU A 127 1.08 -3.74 -4.04
C LEU A 127 0.56 -3.08 -5.30
N VAL A 128 1.39 -2.37 -6.07
CA VAL A 128 0.99 -1.75 -7.34
C VAL A 128 2.03 -2.00 -8.44
N ASP A 129 3.28 -2.25 -8.09
CA ASP A 129 4.45 -2.37 -8.96
C ASP A 129 4.76 -3.82 -9.34
N TYR A 130 5.30 -3.97 -10.55
CA TYR A 130 5.64 -5.22 -11.22
C TYR A 130 7.04 -5.70 -10.81
N GLU A 131 7.13 -6.50 -9.75
CA GLU A 131 8.27 -7.42 -9.63
C GLU A 131 7.85 -8.79 -10.17
N THR A 132 8.71 -9.40 -10.99
CA THR A 132 8.54 -10.73 -11.59
C THR A 132 8.52 -11.80 -10.50
N CYS A 133 7.36 -12.01 -9.89
CA CYS A 133 7.11 -13.12 -8.98
C CYS A 133 6.81 -14.40 -9.76
N ASP A 134 7.13 -15.54 -9.14
CA ASP A 134 6.80 -16.90 -9.62
C ASP A 134 5.32 -16.98 -10.03
N ALA A 135 5.01 -17.80 -11.04
CA ALA A 135 3.65 -18.03 -11.54
C ALA A 135 2.68 -18.51 -10.45
N ASN A 136 3.21 -19.02 -9.33
CA ASN A 136 2.46 -19.47 -8.17
C ASN A 136 2.20 -18.39 -7.11
N CYS A 137 2.82 -17.21 -7.22
CA CYS A 137 2.59 -16.13 -6.27
C CYS A 137 1.30 -15.37 -6.57
N ILE A 138 0.54 -15.09 -5.51
CA ILE A 138 -0.64 -14.22 -5.61
C ILE A 138 -0.17 -12.80 -5.87
N GLN A 139 -0.45 -12.32 -7.07
CA GLN A 139 -0.11 -10.97 -7.50
C GLN A 139 -1.11 -9.97 -6.91
N LEU A 140 -0.93 -9.61 -5.64
CA LEU A 140 -1.78 -8.62 -4.95
C LEU A 140 -1.89 -7.31 -5.74
N HIS A 141 -0.86 -6.94 -6.49
CA HIS A 141 -0.91 -5.76 -7.35
C HIS A 141 -1.97 -5.84 -8.45
N THR A 142 -2.15 -7.00 -9.07
CA THR A 142 -3.21 -7.18 -10.08
C THR A 142 -4.60 -6.96 -9.46
N PHE A 143 -4.80 -7.42 -8.23
CA PHE A 143 -6.05 -7.23 -7.51
C PHE A 143 -6.24 -5.77 -7.07
N ALA A 144 -5.21 -5.11 -6.56
CA ALA A 144 -5.28 -3.69 -6.21
C ALA A 144 -5.63 -2.83 -7.44
N ARG A 145 -4.94 -3.03 -8.57
CA ARG A 145 -5.23 -2.32 -9.83
C ARG A 145 -6.68 -2.49 -10.29
N LYS A 146 -7.24 -3.70 -10.13
CA LYS A 146 -8.58 -4.04 -10.61
C LYS A 146 -9.71 -3.67 -9.64
N TYR A 147 -9.48 -3.80 -8.34
CA TYR A 147 -10.53 -3.79 -7.33
C TYR A 147 -10.40 -2.68 -6.28
N LEU A 148 -9.25 -1.99 -6.19
CA LEU A 148 -9.09 -0.91 -5.21
C LEU A 148 -10.11 0.21 -5.49
N ARG A 149 -10.92 0.53 -4.47
CA ARG A 149 -11.92 1.61 -4.54
C ARG A 149 -11.60 2.80 -3.66
N SER A 150 -10.86 2.59 -2.58
CA SER A 150 -10.58 3.63 -1.59
C SER A 150 -9.15 3.53 -1.08
N ALA A 151 -8.41 4.64 -1.16
CA ALA A 151 -7.02 4.74 -0.73
C ALA A 151 -6.83 5.92 0.23
N SER A 152 -5.89 5.79 1.15
CA SER A 152 -5.39 6.92 1.95
C SER A 152 -3.88 6.91 1.97
N MET A 153 -3.25 8.03 1.64
CA MET A 153 -1.79 8.20 1.69
C MET A 153 -1.41 9.47 2.43
N THR A 154 -0.27 9.44 3.12
CA THR A 154 0.30 10.60 3.80
C THR A 154 1.56 11.07 3.11
N PHE A 155 1.71 12.39 3.05
CA PHE A 155 2.92 13.07 2.63
C PHE A 155 3.70 13.45 3.89
N ASP A 156 4.27 12.46 4.58
CA ASP A 156 5.24 12.71 5.65
C ASP A 156 6.65 12.40 5.15
N VAL A 157 7.39 13.46 4.82
CA VAL A 157 8.72 13.34 4.21
C VAL A 157 9.82 13.29 5.30
N ARG A 158 9.44 13.34 6.59
CA ARG A 158 10.34 13.12 7.75
C ARG A 158 10.69 11.65 7.96
N ALA A 159 9.90 10.79 7.35
CA ALA A 159 10.21 9.40 7.12
C ALA A 159 11.67 9.18 6.71
N PRO A 160 12.41 8.25 7.34
CA PRO A 160 13.63 7.76 6.72
C PRO A 160 13.24 7.12 5.38
N ALA A 161 13.72 7.69 4.27
CA ALA A 161 13.60 7.09 2.94
C ALA A 161 14.21 5.68 2.95
N ARG A 162 13.89 4.87 1.93
CA ARG A 162 14.51 3.56 1.76
C ARG A 162 16.04 3.70 1.76
N GLY A 163 16.73 3.14 2.75
CA GLY A 163 18.20 3.11 2.81
C GLY A 163 18.81 3.95 3.93
N ASP A 164 20.04 3.62 4.30
CA ASP A 164 20.81 4.40 5.29
C ASP A 164 21.01 5.83 4.76
N ALA A 165 21.00 6.83 5.65
CA ALA A 165 21.46 8.17 5.32
C ALA A 165 22.84 8.14 4.64
N LEU A 166 23.70 7.18 5.02
CA LEU A 166 24.99 6.94 4.39
C LEU A 166 24.89 6.53 2.91
N GLU A 167 23.85 5.81 2.48
CA GLU A 167 23.65 5.44 1.06
C GLU A 167 23.33 6.66 0.19
N SER A 168 22.76 7.71 0.77
CA SER A 168 22.49 8.96 0.04
C SER A 168 23.73 9.85 -0.14
N VAL A 169 24.77 9.65 0.69
CA VAL A 169 25.98 10.50 0.67
C VAL A 169 26.74 10.41 -0.67
N PRO A 170 26.99 9.22 -1.26
CA PRO A 170 27.58 9.11 -2.59
C PRO A 170 26.77 9.85 -3.66
N CYS A 171 25.44 9.72 -3.66
CA CYS A 171 24.55 10.40 -4.60
C CYS A 171 24.65 11.92 -4.47
N MET A 172 24.63 12.44 -3.23
CA MET A 172 24.81 13.88 -2.97
C MET A 172 26.17 14.42 -3.46
N ARG A 173 27.23 13.61 -3.36
CA ARG A 173 28.58 13.95 -3.84
C ARG A 173 28.67 13.88 -5.37
N ALA A 174 28.09 12.87 -6.00
CA ALA A 174 28.03 12.73 -7.46
C ALA A 174 27.24 13.87 -8.12
N ASP A 175 26.13 14.29 -7.50
CA ASP A 175 25.34 15.43 -7.95
C ASP A 175 26.08 16.78 -7.69
N ALA A 176 27.20 16.77 -6.97
CA ALA A 176 28.13 17.90 -6.87
C ALA A 176 29.16 17.92 -7.97
N SER A 177 29.59 16.77 -8.48
CA SER A 177 30.54 16.71 -9.61
C SER A 177 29.96 17.21 -10.93
N THR A 178 28.63 17.26 -11.09
CA THR A 178 27.97 17.87 -12.26
C THR A 178 27.90 19.41 -12.18
N ARG A 179 28.34 20.04 -11.08
CA ARG A 179 28.29 21.49 -10.88
C ARG A 179 29.66 22.08 -10.55
N ARG A 180 29.81 23.40 -10.76
CA ARG A 180 31.06 24.19 -10.75
C ARG A 180 31.92 24.12 -9.47
N ALA A 181 31.50 23.46 -8.39
CA ALA A 181 32.25 23.40 -7.13
C ALA A 181 32.12 22.03 -6.44
N PRO A 182 33.25 21.39 -6.05
CA PRO A 182 33.22 20.11 -5.34
C PRO A 182 32.50 20.24 -4.00
N TRP A 183 31.90 19.14 -3.51
CA TRP A 183 31.18 19.15 -2.23
C TRP A 183 32.02 19.75 -1.10
N SER A 184 33.30 19.40 -1.00
CA SER A 184 34.23 19.90 0.02
C SER A 184 34.44 21.42 0.03
N SER A 185 34.20 22.12 -1.08
CA SER A 185 34.40 23.57 -1.17
C SER A 185 33.12 24.39 -0.90
N LEU A 186 31.98 23.74 -0.67
CA LEU A 186 30.74 24.42 -0.35
C LEU A 186 30.79 24.96 1.09
N SER A 187 30.19 26.12 1.31
CA SER A 187 29.97 26.63 2.68
C SER A 187 29.00 25.72 3.45
N VAL A 188 29.05 25.76 4.78
CA VAL A 188 28.13 25.00 5.65
C VAL A 188 26.66 25.24 5.29
N ARG A 189 26.29 26.49 4.94
CA ARG A 189 24.93 26.82 4.51
C ARG A 189 24.57 26.14 3.19
N ALA A 190 25.48 26.12 2.23
CA ALA A 190 25.29 25.44 0.96
C ALA A 190 25.22 23.91 1.11
N HIS A 191 26.03 23.32 2.00
CA HIS A 191 25.91 21.90 2.36
C HIS A 191 24.53 21.58 2.90
N LYS A 192 24.06 22.35 3.89
CA LYS A 192 22.74 22.15 4.50
C LYS A 192 21.63 22.28 3.46
N SER A 193 21.65 23.33 2.64
CA SER A 193 20.64 23.54 1.59
C SER A 193 20.64 22.41 0.55
N LYS A 194 21.83 21.91 0.16
CA LYS A 194 21.94 20.83 -0.82
C LYS A 194 21.54 19.47 -0.25
N ALA A 195 21.99 19.15 0.96
CA ALA A 195 21.56 17.94 1.67
C ALA A 195 20.05 17.95 1.88
N HIS A 196 19.51 19.09 2.30
CA HIS A 196 18.08 19.32 2.42
C HIS A 196 17.34 19.08 1.10
N LYS A 197 17.84 19.66 0.00
CA LYS A 197 17.24 19.50 -1.33
C LYS A 197 17.24 18.06 -1.83
N HIS A 198 18.36 17.36 -1.63
CA HIS A 198 18.49 15.97 -2.02
C HIS A 198 17.56 15.07 -1.21
N ALA A 199 17.54 15.25 0.12
CA ALA A 199 16.76 14.42 1.01
C ALA A 199 15.26 14.54 0.72
N TYR A 200 14.72 15.76 0.55
CA TYR A 200 13.30 15.88 0.23
C TYR A 200 12.99 15.32 -1.15
N ARG A 201 13.85 15.53 -2.17
CA ARG A 201 13.61 15.03 -3.54
C ARG A 201 13.49 13.51 -3.59
N ARG A 202 14.34 12.79 -2.86
CA ARG A 202 14.31 11.31 -2.86
C ARG A 202 13.01 10.77 -2.29
N THR A 203 12.65 11.17 -1.07
CA THR A 203 11.41 10.71 -0.42
C THR A 203 10.18 11.15 -1.22
N TYR A 204 10.28 12.30 -1.88
CA TYR A 204 9.25 12.82 -2.76
C TYR A 204 9.05 11.99 -4.02
N ASP A 205 10.13 11.61 -4.72
CA ASP A 205 10.04 10.77 -5.93
C ASP A 205 9.30 9.45 -5.60
N GLU A 206 9.58 8.84 -4.44
CA GLU A 206 8.89 7.61 -3.99
C GLU A 206 7.38 7.81 -3.73
N VAL A 207 6.99 8.94 -3.11
CA VAL A 207 5.57 9.24 -2.85
C VAL A 207 4.84 9.62 -4.14
N GLN A 208 5.53 10.32 -5.04
CA GLN A 208 5.02 10.66 -6.36
C GLN A 208 4.75 9.39 -7.18
N ASP A 209 5.69 8.46 -7.23
CA ASP A 209 5.53 7.18 -7.92
C ASP A 209 4.34 6.39 -7.36
N LEU A 210 4.15 6.39 -6.04
CA LEU A 210 2.99 5.74 -5.43
C LEU A 210 1.68 6.41 -5.84
N LEU A 211 1.60 7.74 -5.80
CA LEU A 211 0.40 8.47 -6.22
C LEU A 211 0.11 8.24 -7.71
N ALA A 212 1.14 8.30 -8.56
CA ALA A 212 1.04 8.04 -9.99
C ALA A 212 0.47 6.64 -10.24
N ASN A 213 1.06 5.62 -9.63
CA ASN A 213 0.59 4.24 -9.73
C ASN A 213 -0.87 4.09 -9.24
N LEU A 214 -1.25 4.75 -8.14
CA LEU A 214 -2.64 4.72 -7.67
C LEU A 214 -3.62 5.37 -8.65
N LEU A 215 -3.26 6.50 -9.26
CA LEU A 215 -4.16 7.24 -10.14
C LEU A 215 -4.20 6.67 -11.57
N GLU A 216 -3.09 6.14 -12.06
CA GLU A 216 -2.98 5.58 -13.42
C GLU A 216 -3.41 4.11 -13.50
N ASP A 217 -2.97 3.29 -12.53
CA ASP A 217 -3.19 1.85 -12.60
C ASP A 217 -4.49 1.39 -11.92
N CYS A 218 -5.01 2.12 -10.91
CA CYS A 218 -6.27 1.77 -10.23
C CYS A 218 -7.46 2.52 -10.84
N LYS A 219 -7.88 2.10 -12.04
CA LYS A 219 -8.88 2.81 -12.86
C LYS A 219 -10.27 2.99 -12.22
N ASP A 220 -10.66 2.10 -11.30
CA ASP A 220 -11.92 2.27 -10.55
C ASP A 220 -11.71 2.73 -9.10
N LEU A 221 -10.61 3.42 -8.82
CA LEU A 221 -10.46 4.20 -7.59
C LEU A 221 -11.58 5.26 -7.52
N LYS A 222 -12.40 5.20 -6.47
CA LYS A 222 -13.55 6.09 -6.25
C LYS A 222 -13.27 7.16 -5.22
N ALA A 223 -12.41 6.86 -4.24
CA ALA A 223 -12.04 7.76 -3.17
C ALA A 223 -10.54 7.74 -2.91
N LEU A 224 -9.95 8.92 -2.74
CA LEU A 224 -8.56 9.09 -2.33
C LEU A 224 -8.47 10.10 -1.19
N GLU A 225 -7.81 9.72 -0.11
CA GLU A 225 -7.47 10.61 1.00
C GLU A 225 -5.97 10.95 0.94
N LEU A 226 -5.66 12.24 0.94
CA LEU A 226 -4.31 12.78 0.95
C LEU A 226 -4.08 13.54 2.25
N ASP A 227 -3.13 13.08 3.05
CA ASP A 227 -2.78 13.70 4.32
C ASP A 227 -1.48 14.51 4.22
N PHE A 228 -1.60 15.83 4.38
CA PHE A 228 -0.47 16.77 4.38
C PHE A 228 -0.13 17.30 5.77
N THR A 229 -0.70 16.72 6.84
CA THR A 229 -0.48 17.18 8.22
C THR A 229 1.01 17.26 8.53
N ASN A 230 1.77 16.28 8.05
CA ASN A 230 3.22 16.18 8.25
C ASN A 230 4.05 16.44 6.99
N CYS A 231 3.55 17.25 6.05
CA CYS A 231 4.25 17.60 4.80
C CYS A 231 5.45 18.55 5.01
N TYR A 232 6.45 18.07 5.75
CA TYR A 232 7.69 18.77 6.10
C TYR A 232 8.90 18.06 5.52
N CYS A 233 9.97 18.81 5.31
CA CYS A 233 11.27 18.28 4.89
C CYS A 233 11.74 17.11 5.79
N PRO A 234 12.67 16.25 5.35
CA PRO A 234 13.21 15.18 6.20
C PRO A 234 13.80 15.64 7.53
N ALA A 235 14.42 16.83 7.54
CA ALA A 235 14.92 17.46 8.75
C ALA A 235 13.82 18.20 9.56
N GLY A 236 12.57 18.16 9.08
CA GLY A 236 11.36 18.84 9.54
C GLY A 236 11.37 20.39 9.59
N CYS A 237 12.49 20.98 9.22
CA CYS A 237 12.80 22.40 9.11
C CYS A 237 11.79 23.29 8.38
N CYS A 238 11.15 22.81 7.31
CA CYS A 238 10.24 23.61 6.50
C CYS A 238 9.13 22.75 5.94
N ARG A 239 7.96 23.36 5.73
CA ARG A 239 6.83 22.73 5.04
C ARG A 239 7.08 22.75 3.54
N ILE A 240 6.89 21.61 2.88
CA ILE A 240 7.17 21.44 1.44
C ILE A 240 5.91 21.29 0.59
N MET A 241 4.75 21.67 1.15
CA MET A 241 3.43 21.55 0.52
C MET A 241 3.41 22.09 -0.92
N TYR A 242 3.91 23.30 -1.15
CA TYR A 242 3.91 23.90 -2.49
C TYR A 242 4.73 23.08 -3.49
N THR A 243 5.88 22.54 -3.08
CA THR A 243 6.69 21.64 -3.92
C THR A 243 5.94 20.35 -4.25
N VAL A 244 5.11 19.84 -3.34
CA VAL A 244 4.24 18.69 -3.59
C VAL A 244 3.10 19.05 -4.53
N MET A 245 2.52 20.24 -4.42
CA MET A 245 1.45 20.70 -5.30
C MET A 245 1.90 20.99 -6.72
N ASP A 246 3.09 21.55 -6.91
CA ASP A 246 3.68 21.74 -8.25
C ASP A 246 3.67 20.42 -9.06
N MET A 247 3.80 19.25 -8.40
CA MET A 247 3.65 17.95 -9.07
C MET A 247 2.24 17.62 -9.52
N PHE A 248 1.25 17.93 -8.67
CA PHE A 248 -0.13 17.60 -8.98
C PHE A 248 -0.57 18.35 -10.22
N ILE A 249 -0.07 19.59 -10.36
CA ILE A 249 -0.22 20.42 -11.53
C ILE A 249 0.42 19.76 -12.75
N ASP A 250 1.68 19.32 -12.65
CA ASP A 250 2.45 18.84 -13.80
C ASP A 250 2.04 17.44 -14.29
N GLY A 251 1.66 16.55 -13.37
CA GLY A 251 1.37 15.15 -13.74
C GLY A 251 0.03 14.98 -14.43
N GLY A 252 -0.91 15.89 -14.18
CA GLY A 252 -2.18 15.91 -14.87
C GLY A 252 -2.95 14.59 -14.72
N TRP A 253 -3.29 14.29 -13.49
CA TRP A 253 -3.83 12.99 -13.15
C TRP A 253 -5.34 12.94 -13.37
N ARG A 254 -5.89 11.72 -13.55
CA ARG A 254 -7.34 11.50 -13.47
C ARG A 254 -7.72 11.30 -12.01
N TRP A 255 -8.19 12.36 -11.37
CA TRP A 255 -8.60 12.31 -9.97
C TRP A 255 -9.89 11.48 -9.77
N PRO A 256 -10.00 10.70 -8.67
CA PRO A 256 -11.19 9.93 -8.36
C PRO A 256 -12.35 10.86 -7.94
N ALA A 257 -13.58 10.36 -8.02
CA ALA A 257 -14.80 11.13 -7.77
C ALA A 257 -14.81 11.84 -6.41
N ARG A 258 -14.16 11.26 -5.39
CA ARG A 258 -14.00 11.88 -4.08
C ARG A 258 -12.52 12.01 -3.71
N VAL A 259 -12.06 13.22 -3.46
CA VAL A 259 -10.73 13.49 -2.92
C VAL A 259 -10.88 14.14 -1.55
N LYS A 260 -10.32 13.53 -0.51
CA LYS A 260 -10.32 14.06 0.85
C LYS A 260 -8.93 14.56 1.18
N ILE A 261 -8.82 15.81 1.62
CA ILE A 261 -7.56 16.48 1.91
C ILE A 261 -7.49 16.74 3.41
N LEU A 262 -6.46 16.20 4.05
CA LEU A 262 -6.17 16.46 5.46
C LEU A 262 -4.96 17.38 5.59
N GLY A 263 -4.92 18.14 6.68
CA GLY A 263 -3.70 18.81 7.11
C GLY A 263 -3.31 20.06 6.32
N THR A 264 -4.24 20.73 5.63
CA THR A 264 -4.02 22.07 5.04
C THR A 264 -4.04 23.14 6.13
N LYS A 265 -3.11 24.09 6.09
CA LYS A 265 -2.92 25.09 7.15
C LYS A 265 -3.75 26.36 7.01
N ASN A 266 -3.96 26.78 5.77
CA ASN A 266 -4.56 28.08 5.45
C ASN A 266 -5.24 28.01 4.09
N ASN A 267 -6.02 29.05 3.77
CA ASN A 267 -6.72 29.15 2.50
C ASN A 267 -5.78 29.11 1.30
N ARG A 268 -4.57 29.63 1.41
CA ARG A 268 -3.58 29.60 0.33
C ARG A 268 -3.22 28.18 -0.08
N GLU A 269 -3.02 27.26 0.87
CA GLU A 269 -2.78 25.84 0.55
C GLU A 269 -3.99 25.18 -0.11
N ARG A 270 -5.20 25.47 0.38
CA ARG A 270 -6.44 24.96 -0.23
C ARG A 270 -6.60 25.43 -1.67
N SER A 271 -6.34 26.71 -1.95
CA SER A 271 -6.41 27.28 -3.29
C SER A 271 -5.43 26.62 -4.26
N VAL A 272 -4.18 26.41 -3.85
CA VAL A 272 -3.19 25.73 -4.70
C VAL A 272 -3.60 24.28 -4.99
N ILE A 273 -4.13 23.57 -4.00
CA ILE A 273 -4.67 22.21 -4.20
C ILE A 273 -5.82 22.23 -5.20
N MET A 274 -6.78 23.15 -5.04
CA MET A 274 -7.93 23.27 -5.94
C MET A 274 -7.51 23.57 -7.37
N GLU A 275 -6.54 24.48 -7.55
CA GLU A 275 -5.97 24.78 -8.86
C GLU A 275 -5.33 23.53 -9.48
N SER A 276 -4.60 22.75 -8.67
CA SER A 276 -3.96 21.51 -9.11
C SER A 276 -4.97 20.43 -9.52
N LEU A 277 -6.04 20.28 -8.75
CA LEU A 277 -7.11 19.30 -9.03
C LEU A 277 -7.97 19.71 -10.24
N GLY A 278 -8.08 21.01 -10.53
CA GLY A 278 -8.91 21.54 -11.62
C GLY A 278 -8.27 21.54 -13.01
N ARG A 279 -6.95 21.31 -13.13
CA ARG A 279 -6.18 21.59 -14.37
C ARG A 279 -6.30 20.58 -15.54
N LYS A 280 -7.16 19.53 -15.52
CA LYS A 280 -7.21 18.53 -16.63
C LYS A 280 -8.58 18.23 -17.30
N PRO A 281 -8.58 17.84 -18.61
CA PRO A 281 -9.64 18.20 -19.57
C PRO A 281 -10.64 17.10 -19.95
N GLU A 282 -10.40 15.84 -19.60
CA GLU A 282 -11.04 14.72 -20.33
C GLU A 282 -12.13 13.96 -19.57
N ASN A 283 -12.50 14.39 -18.36
CA ASN A 283 -13.67 13.81 -17.69
C ASN A 283 -14.58 14.92 -17.14
N PRO A 284 -15.82 15.08 -17.65
CA PRO A 284 -16.83 15.96 -17.07
C PRO A 284 -17.38 15.45 -15.73
N GLY A 285 -16.63 14.58 -15.03
CA GLY A 285 -17.00 14.10 -13.72
C GLY A 285 -16.85 15.22 -12.70
N GLN A 286 -17.87 15.43 -11.86
CA GLN A 286 -17.75 16.30 -10.70
C GLN A 286 -16.87 15.59 -9.66
N ASN A 287 -15.69 16.13 -9.40
CA ASN A 287 -14.87 15.70 -8.27
C ASN A 287 -15.35 16.46 -7.03
N THR A 288 -15.71 15.72 -5.98
CA THR A 288 -15.97 16.30 -4.66
C THR A 288 -14.65 16.33 -3.89
N VAL A 289 -14.18 17.53 -3.58
CA VAL A 289 -12.99 17.76 -2.75
C VAL A 289 -13.44 18.14 -1.35
N VAL A 290 -13.04 17.36 -0.35
CA VAL A 290 -13.34 17.63 1.06
C VAL A 290 -12.07 18.01 1.78
N PHE A 291 -11.96 19.26 2.19
CA PHE A 291 -10.92 19.71 3.11
C PHE A 291 -11.38 19.46 4.54
N GLU A 292 -10.61 18.69 5.30
CA GLU A 292 -10.84 18.57 6.73
C GLU A 292 -10.17 19.72 7.49
N LYS A 293 -10.71 19.98 8.69
CA LYS A 293 -10.09 20.92 9.62
C LYS A 293 -8.67 20.46 9.96
N PHE A 294 -7.73 21.41 9.97
CA PHE A 294 -6.38 21.14 10.47
C PHE A 294 -6.46 20.74 11.94
N VAL A 295 -5.98 19.54 12.26
CA VAL A 295 -5.80 19.10 13.64
C VAL A 295 -4.32 19.21 13.95
N VAL A 296 -3.99 20.14 14.84
CA VAL A 296 -2.64 20.27 15.39
C VAL A 296 -2.30 18.94 16.09
N GLY A 297 -1.24 18.26 15.65
CA GLY A 297 -0.79 17.02 16.28
C GLY A 297 -0.51 17.20 17.77
N ARG A 298 -0.76 16.18 18.59
CA ARG A 298 -0.58 16.24 20.06
C ARG A 298 0.83 16.69 20.45
N GLU A 299 1.82 16.39 19.62
CA GLU A 299 3.23 16.69 19.88
C GLU A 299 3.60 18.15 19.58
N MET A 300 2.81 18.86 18.75
CA MET A 300 2.90 20.32 18.65
C MET A 300 2.32 21.01 19.90
N GLN A 301 1.47 20.32 20.65
CA GLN A 301 0.87 20.79 21.91
C GLN A 301 1.73 20.41 23.13
N ASP A 302 2.69 19.49 22.98
CA ASP A 302 3.56 19.04 24.07
C ASP A 302 4.56 20.15 24.48
N PRO A 303 4.51 20.66 25.73
CA PRO A 303 5.40 21.71 26.23
C PRO A 303 6.90 21.37 26.17
N TYR A 304 7.23 20.07 26.19
CA TYR A 304 8.60 19.60 26.11
C TYR A 304 9.19 19.80 24.71
N TYR A 305 8.37 19.54 23.68
CA TYR A 305 8.76 19.74 22.29
C TYR A 305 8.53 21.17 21.83
N SER A 306 7.53 21.90 22.33
CA SER A 306 7.21 23.29 21.92
C SER A 306 8.34 24.30 22.20
N ARG A 307 9.30 23.97 23.07
CA ARG A 307 10.54 24.74 23.28
C ARG A 307 11.57 24.55 22.15
N SER A 308 11.40 23.52 21.32
CA SER A 308 12.25 23.32 20.16
C SER A 308 12.06 24.50 19.20
N PRO A 309 13.14 25.20 18.80
CA PRO A 309 13.06 26.25 17.79
C PRO A 309 12.48 25.76 16.46
N PHE A 310 12.41 24.44 16.27
CA PHE A 310 11.72 23.76 15.18
C PHE A 310 10.23 24.12 15.06
N TRP A 311 9.48 24.14 16.17
CA TRP A 311 8.04 24.42 16.13
C TRP A 311 7.74 25.92 16.08
N ARG A 312 8.75 26.78 16.29
CA ARG A 312 8.58 28.24 16.18
C ARG A 312 8.29 28.71 14.75
N TYR A 313 8.63 27.93 13.72
CA TYR A 313 8.27 28.27 12.32
C TYR A 313 6.84 27.86 11.96
N LEU A 314 6.14 27.24 12.91
CA LEU A 314 4.72 26.94 12.90
C LEU A 314 4.02 27.99 13.78
N THR A 315 4.42 29.26 13.68
CA THR A 315 3.72 30.34 14.37
C THR A 315 2.25 30.30 13.97
N GLU A 316 1.35 30.42 14.95
CA GLU A 316 -0.10 30.48 14.75
C GLU A 316 -0.50 31.51 13.68
N GLU A 317 0.35 32.50 13.41
CA GLU A 317 0.19 33.51 12.35
C GLU A 317 0.01 32.93 10.93
N ASP A 318 0.51 31.73 10.62
CA ASP A 318 0.33 31.07 9.31
C ASP A 318 -0.82 30.03 9.30
N LEU A 319 -1.46 29.79 10.45
CA LEU A 319 -2.56 28.85 10.62
C LEU A 319 -3.88 29.64 10.66
N ASP A 320 -4.74 29.43 9.68
CA ASP A 320 -6.11 29.93 9.79
C ASP A 320 -6.87 29.02 10.78
N VAL A 321 -6.83 29.37 12.07
CA VAL A 321 -7.41 28.59 13.18
C VAL A 321 -8.92 28.36 13.03
N GLU A 322 -9.57 29.22 12.25
CA GLU A 322 -11.00 29.19 11.93
C GLU A 322 -11.35 28.25 10.76
N LEU A 323 -10.37 27.66 10.07
CA LEU A 323 -10.66 26.75 8.95
C LEU A 323 -11.39 25.49 9.43
N GLY A 324 -12.69 25.49 9.21
CA GLY A 324 -13.54 24.32 9.37
C GLY A 324 -13.36 23.29 8.26
N ARG A 325 -14.13 22.21 8.39
CA ARG A 325 -14.35 21.28 7.27
C ARG A 325 -15.06 22.03 6.15
N GLU A 326 -14.58 21.86 4.94
CA GLU A 326 -15.12 22.50 3.75
C GLU A 326 -15.25 21.48 2.63
N GLU A 327 -16.42 21.45 1.98
CA GLU A 327 -16.69 20.56 0.86
C GLU A 327 -16.90 21.41 -0.38
N MET A 328 -16.03 21.21 -1.37
CA MET A 328 -16.05 21.93 -2.63
C MET A 328 -16.35 20.95 -3.76
N LYS A 329 -17.25 21.33 -4.64
CA LYS A 329 -17.42 20.64 -5.93
C LYS A 329 -16.52 21.31 -6.94
N VAL A 330 -15.62 20.53 -7.54
CA VAL A 330 -14.81 21.00 -8.67
C VAL A 330 -15.63 20.72 -9.93
N GLU A 331 -16.36 21.74 -10.37
CA GLU A 331 -17.00 21.75 -11.69
C GLU A 331 -16.09 22.51 -12.65
N ARG A 332 -15.58 21.84 -13.69
CA ARG A 332 -14.77 22.54 -14.69
C ARG A 332 -15.69 23.41 -15.55
N VAL A 333 -15.47 24.72 -15.51
CA VAL A 333 -16.05 25.66 -16.47
C VAL A 333 -15.22 25.54 -17.74
N TRP A 334 -15.78 24.93 -18.78
CA TRP A 334 -15.15 24.89 -20.10
C TRP A 334 -15.05 26.32 -20.65
N THR A 335 -13.84 26.81 -20.91
CA THR A 335 -13.66 28.00 -21.75
C THR A 335 -13.69 27.55 -23.22
N PRO A 336 -14.61 28.08 -24.04
CA PRO A 336 -14.80 27.66 -25.43
C PRO A 336 -13.54 27.71 -26.31
N GLU A 337 -12.52 28.47 -25.91
CA GLU A 337 -11.26 28.67 -26.63
C GLU A 337 -10.36 27.41 -26.65
N GLU A 338 -10.58 26.44 -25.76
CA GLU A 338 -9.75 25.21 -25.67
C GLU A 338 -10.18 24.10 -26.66
N VAL A 339 -11.25 24.30 -27.43
CA VAL A 339 -11.82 23.29 -28.36
C VAL A 339 -11.34 23.49 -29.82
N GLY A 340 -10.52 24.52 -30.08
CA GLY A 340 -10.26 25.03 -31.44
C GLY A 340 -9.03 24.52 -32.19
N GLU A 341 -8.13 23.75 -31.57
CA GLU A 341 -6.88 23.29 -32.24
C GLU A 341 -6.60 21.81 -31.94
N PHE A 342 -7.33 20.91 -32.62
CA PHE A 342 -6.94 19.51 -32.78
C PHE A 342 -7.22 19.02 -34.20
#